data_AF-A0A924G242-F1
#
_entry.id   AF-A0A924G242-F1
#
_cell.length_a   1.000
_cell.length_b   1.000
_cell.length_c   1.000
_cell.angle_alpha   90.00
_cell.angle_beta   90.00
_cell.angle_gamma   90.00
#
_symmetry.space_group_name_H-M   'P 1'
#
loop_
_entity.id
_entity.type
_entity.pdbx_description
1 polymer ?
#
loop_
_entity_poly.entity_id
_entity_poly.type
_entity_poly.pdbx_seq_one_letter_code
_entity_poly.pdbx_strand_id
1 'polypeptide(L)' 'MKTFLYPDKKDWKLLLQRPIFDTVSLQEKVSTVLNDVKQHGDAAIKKYTAQFDVVELDDFVVSQDEIEEAVASL' A
#
# COMPACT_ATOMS: atom_id res chain seq x y z
N MET A 1 -24.18 -0.28 -10.37
CA MET A 1 -24.85 0.70 -9.48
C MET A 1 -26.19 0.10 -9.05
N LYS A 2 -26.51 0.08 -7.76
CA LYS A 2 -27.81 -0.42 -7.25
C LYS A 2 -28.69 0.77 -6.87
N THR A 3 -29.95 0.75 -7.30
CA THR A 3 -30.93 1.80 -7.02
C THR A 3 -31.97 1.29 -6.04
N PHE A 4 -32.21 2.04 -4.97
CA PHE A 4 -33.21 1.72 -3.94
C PHE A 4 -34.29 2.81 -3.97
N LEU A 5 -35.55 2.43 -4.25
CA LEU A 5 -36.68 3.35 -4.30
C LEU A 5 -37.48 3.24 -3.00
N TYR A 6 -37.68 4.38 -2.33
CA TYR A 6 -38.47 4.50 -1.09
C TYR A 6 -38.12 3.45 0.00
N PRO A 7 -36.84 3.29 0.39
CA PRO A 7 -36.47 2.31 1.42
C PRO A 7 -37.06 2.70 2.79
N ASP A 8 -37.50 1.70 3.54
CA ASP A 8 -37.96 1.88 4.91
C ASP A 8 -36.87 2.50 5.77
N LYS A 9 -37.24 3.39 6.71
CA LYS A 9 -36.28 4.07 7.61
C LYS A 9 -35.42 3.09 8.41
N LYS A 10 -35.93 1.89 8.69
CA LYS A 10 -35.20 0.83 9.39
C LYS A 10 -33.98 0.32 8.60
N ASP A 11 -34.02 0.41 7.27
CA ASP A 11 -32.99 -0.13 6.37
C ASP A 11 -31.89 0.89 6.03
N TRP A 12 -32.10 2.18 6.34
CA TRP A 12 -31.16 3.26 6.00
C TRP A 12 -29.77 3.02 6.59
N LYS A 13 -29.70 2.54 7.84
CA LYS A 13 -28.43 2.25 8.50
C LYS A 13 -27.62 1.20 7.76
N LEU A 14 -28.29 0.22 7.12
CA LEU A 14 -27.65 -0.83 6.34
C LEU A 14 -27.20 -0.32 4.96
N LEU A 15 -28.05 0.45 4.27
CA LEU A 15 -27.77 1.00 2.94
C LEU A 15 -26.61 1.99 2.93
N LEU A 16 -26.44 2.72 4.03
CA LEU A 16 -25.36 3.70 4.21
C LEU A 16 -24.05 3.07 4.73
N GLN A 17 -24.02 1.76 4.99
CA GLN A 17 -22.78 1.13 5.44
C GLN A 17 -21.73 1.18 4.34
N ARG A 18 -20.53 1.58 4.73
CA ARG A 18 -19.37 1.43 3.88
C ARG A 18 -19.06 -0.07 3.76
N PRO A 19 -18.84 -0.60 2.54
CA PRO A 19 -18.43 -1.98 2.38
C PRO A 19 -17.17 -2.25 3.19
N ILE A 20 -17.20 -3.34 3.95
CA ILE A 20 -16.07 -3.82 4.73
C ILE A 20 -15.35 -4.85 3.86
N PHE A 21 -14.03 -4.70 3.74
CA PHE A 21 -13.20 -5.68 3.05
C PHE A 21 -12.70 -6.71 4.05
N ASP A 22 -12.63 -7.97 3.63
CA ASP A 22 -11.95 -9.00 4.41
C ASP A 22 -10.44 -8.75 4.34
N THR A 23 -9.84 -8.38 5.47
CA THR A 23 -8.43 -7.99 5.57
C THR A 23 -7.53 -9.11 6.09
N VAL A 24 -8.05 -10.32 6.33
CA VAL A 24 -7.27 -11.42 6.94
C VAL A 24 -6.06 -11.77 6.07
N SER A 25 -6.28 -11.99 4.77
CA SER A 25 -5.19 -12.30 3.83
C SER A 25 -4.18 -11.16 3.66
N LEU A 26 -4.62 -9.91 3.80
CA LEU A 26 -3.74 -8.74 3.77
C LEU A 26 -2.86 -8.72 5.02
N GLN A 27 -3.44 -9.01 6.19
CA GLN A 27 -2.74 -8.97 7.46
C GLN A 27 -1.64 -10.03 7.55
N GLU A 28 -1.88 -11.23 7.02
CA GLU A 28 -0.86 -12.28 6.92
C GLU A 28 0.33 -11.80 6.07
N LYS A 29 0.08 -11.25 4.88
CA LYS A 29 1.13 -10.74 3.99
C LYS A 29 1.94 -9.62 4.64
N VAL A 30 1.27 -8.66 5.28
CA VAL A 30 1.94 -7.54 5.97
C VAL A 30 2.81 -8.07 7.11
N SER A 31 2.31 -9.02 7.91
CA SER A 31 3.07 -9.63 9.00
C SER A 31 4.32 -10.34 8.49
N THR A 32 4.24 -11.05 7.37
CA THR A 32 5.41 -11.67 6.74
C THR A 32 6.47 -10.64 6.34
N VAL A 33 6.07 -9.56 5.64
CA VAL A 33 7.00 -8.51 5.21
C VAL A 33 7.66 -7.83 6.42
N LEU A 34 6.88 -7.47 7.44
CA LEU A 34 7.43 -6.83 8.65
C LEU A 34 8.41 -7.73 9.40
N ASN A 35 8.13 -9.03 9.49
CA ASN A 35 9.05 -9.98 10.11
C ASN A 35 10.33 -10.17 9.28
N ASP A 36 10.22 -10.20 7.95
CA ASP A 36 11.38 -10.31 7.06
C ASP A 36 12.29 -9.07 7.19
N VAL A 37 11.70 -7.87 7.19
CA VAL A 37 12.44 -6.61 7.44
C VAL A 37 13.05 -6.58 8.84
N LYS A 38 12.36 -7.07 9.86
CA LYS A 38 12.92 -7.15 11.21
C LYS A 38 14.13 -8.08 11.31
N GLN A 39 14.17 -9.16 10.53
CA GLN A 39 15.24 -10.15 10.57
C GLN A 39 16.42 -9.79 9.66
N HIS A 40 16.14 -9.25 8.48
CA HIS A 40 17.12 -9.05 7.41
C HIS A 40 17.40 -7.57 7.09
N GLY A 41 16.68 -6.64 7.72
CA GLY A 41 16.86 -5.20 7.56
C GLY A 41 16.76 -4.75 6.10
N ASP A 42 17.72 -3.94 5.69
CA ASP A 42 17.81 -3.34 4.36
C ASP A 42 17.87 -4.37 3.23
N ALA A 43 18.42 -5.56 3.47
CA ALA A 43 18.45 -6.62 2.46
C ALA A 43 17.04 -7.09 2.07
N ALA A 44 16.11 -7.15 3.04
CA ALA A 44 14.70 -7.44 2.74
C ALA A 44 14.06 -6.29 1.96
N ILE A 45 14.40 -5.05 2.27
CA ILE A 45 13.87 -3.87 1.56
C ILE A 45 14.31 -3.89 0.09
N LYS A 46 15.59 -4.16 -0.20
CA LYS A 46 16.08 -4.31 -1.59
C LYS A 46 15.34 -5.40 -2.34
N LYS A 47 15.22 -6.58 -1.73
CA LYS A 47 14.49 -7.73 -2.28
C LYS A 47 13.04 -7.39 -2.63
N TYR A 48 12.32 -6.70 -1.73
CA TYR A 48 10.92 -6.35 -1.98
C TYR A 48 10.78 -5.23 -3.02
N THR A 49 11.72 -4.28 -3.07
CA THR A 49 11.76 -3.25 -4.12
C THR A 49 11.94 -3.90 -5.49
N ALA A 50 12.89 -4.83 -5.62
CA ALA A 50 13.08 -5.62 -6.85
C ALA A 50 11.85 -6.45 -7.22
N GLN A 51 11.16 -7.01 -6.22
CA GLN A 51 9.98 -7.85 -6.46
C GLN A 51 8.75 -7.06 -6.92
N PHE A 52 8.46 -5.92 -6.28
CA PHE A 52 7.21 -5.18 -6.49
C PHE A 52 7.36 -4.03 -7.48
N ASP A 53 8.49 -3.33 -7.43
CA ASP A 53 8.78 -2.17 -8.27
C ASP A 53 9.66 -2.53 -9.47
N VAL A 54 10.18 -3.77 -9.52
CA VAL A 54 10.96 -4.32 -10.65
C VAL A 54 12.23 -3.51 -10.92
N VAL A 55 12.84 -2.99 -9.86
CA VAL A 55 14.09 -2.22 -9.90
C VAL A 55 15.05 -2.68 -8.82
N GLU A 56 16.34 -2.75 -9.16
CA GLU A 56 17.42 -3.00 -8.22
C GLU A 56 18.03 -1.66 -7.81
N LEU A 57 18.07 -1.37 -6.50
CA LEU A 57 18.61 -0.13 -5.95
C LEU A 57 19.94 -0.36 -5.24
N ASP A 58 20.92 0.48 -5.57
CA ASP A 58 22.20 0.53 -4.87
C ASP A 58 22.07 1.29 -3.54
N ASP A 59 21.39 2.43 -3.56
CA ASP A 59 21.11 3.27 -2.40
C ASP A 59 19.60 3.55 -2.24
N PHE A 60 19.15 3.68 -1.00
CA PHE A 60 17.76 4.04 -0.69
C PHE A 60 17.53 5.54 -0.57
N VAL A 61 18.60 6.27 -0.25
CA VAL A 61 18.54 7.72 -0.05
C VAL A 61 18.77 8.37 -1.39
N VAL A 62 17.78 9.15 -1.83
CA VAL A 62 17.92 9.99 -3.02
C VAL A 62 19.04 11.00 -2.77
N SER A 63 19.98 11.07 -3.71
CA SER A 63 21.10 11.99 -3.66
C SER A 63 20.66 13.45 -3.86
N GLN A 64 21.47 14.38 -3.37
CA GLN A 64 21.21 15.80 -3.57
C GLN A 64 21.19 16.18 -5.06
N ASP A 65 22.07 15.56 -5.85
CA ASP A 65 22.19 15.80 -7.29
C ASP A 65 20.89 15.38 -8.03
N GLU A 66 20.31 14.22 -7.69
CA GLU A 66 19.03 13.76 -8.26
C GLU A 66 17.88 14.71 -7.92
N ILE A 67 17.88 15.28 -6.71
CA ILE A 67 16.89 16.28 -6.31
C ILE A 67 17.05 17.56 -7.13
N GLU A 68 18.28 18.03 -7.32
CA GLU A 68 18.56 19.23 -8.11
C GLU A 68 18.20 19.05 -9.59
N GLU A 69 18.47 17.88 -10.17
CA GLU A 69 18.04 17.51 -11.53
C GLU A 69 16.51 17.50 -11.67
N ALA A 70 15.81 16.90 -10.70
CA ALA A 70 14.34 16.88 -10.68
C ALA A 70 13.74 18.29 -10.60
N VAL A 71 14.36 19.21 -9.85
CA VAL A 71 13.92 20.61 -9.77
C VAL A 71 14.19 21.37 -11.07
N ALA A 72 15.33 21.13 -11.72
CA ALA A 72 15.70 21.80 -12.96
C ALA A 72 14.87 21.35 -14.19
N SER A 73 14.20 20.19 -14.10
CA SER A 73 13.35 19.63 -15.16
C SER A 73 11.86 20.03 -15.06
N LEU A 74 11.51 20.90 -14.10
CA LEU A 74 10.19 21.53 -13.95
C LEU A 74 10.02 22.78 -14.83
#